data_AF-A0A0V8QAV4-F1
#
_entry.id   AF-A0A0V8QAV4-F1
#
_cell.length_a   1.000
_cell.length_b   1.000
_cell.length_c   1.000
_cell.angle_alpha   90.00
_cell.angle_beta   90.00
_cell.angle_gamma   90.00
#
_symmetry.space_group_name_H-M   'P 1'
#
loop_
_entity.id
_entity.type
_entity.pdbx_description
1 polymer ?
#
loop_
_entity_poly.entity_id
_entity_poly.type
_entity_poly.pdbx_seq_one_letter_code
_entity_poly.pdbx_strand_id
1 'polypeptide(L)'
;MTRGIGVALEQERVQAGLSLKALCQGICSHGELNRLKNGGREPDKFLLDRLWARLGKGMEKLEVMLSDTDYAMYELRNLMRQSMEEEHFEELEWYLDFYESLEEGKKPLQQQYLCEIRAIRAFLEGKEDIAAKELEKAIFCTMSDFRKENIFCYALSVEELRLLFLYLKTTKEVETSVKVVFYRQILAFLTKEYIEKEEKARLYPQVVLELSRLTGEKARIEKDVRYALELLREEGRFFHLIETLSLLLELLKEKKEESKEKEFLEKTLYYLKRLCEEYGIAETQPFWVDFSERELYLDYELLQKSRKARGISQEELSQEICSQEALSRIETSKSKARAKTFRQLAERLGKRGERCGACIDAEDYEILKLERMEGRCISYCRYQEAEEIFERIQEYGLKDTRENRQYLLLERAIFKRTKKEISYSDSLALLQEAHVLNNMAIAYYRIGEKEKAIS
;
A
#
# COMPACT_ATOMS: atom_id res chain seq x y z
N MET A 1 15.07 20.86 8.83
CA MET A 1 14.30 19.95 9.70
C MET A 1 13.05 19.56 8.95
N THR A 2 13.12 18.55 8.11
CA THR A 2 11.92 17.93 7.55
C THR A 2 11.29 17.07 8.64
N ARG A 3 10.05 17.44 8.98
CA ARG A 3 9.18 16.78 9.96
C ARG A 3 8.06 16.05 9.20
N GLY A 4 8.32 15.62 7.96
CA GLY A 4 7.30 15.48 6.92
C GLY A 4 6.17 14.53 7.30
N ILE A 5 6.50 13.26 7.54
CA ILE A 5 5.46 12.23 7.68
C ILE A 5 4.67 12.31 8.98
N GLY A 6 5.31 12.73 10.08
CA GLY A 6 4.64 12.90 11.37
C GLY A 6 3.74 14.13 11.41
N VAL A 7 4.10 15.19 10.68
CA VAL A 7 3.25 16.38 10.51
C VAL A 7 2.09 16.09 9.57
N ALA A 8 2.35 15.45 8.43
CA ALA A 8 1.31 15.05 7.48
C ALA A 8 0.27 14.12 8.14
N LEU A 9 0.72 13.14 8.94
CA LEU A 9 -0.18 12.28 9.71
C LEU A 9 -1.08 13.07 10.67
N GLU A 10 -0.55 14.10 11.33
CA GLU A 10 -1.34 14.96 12.22
C GLU A 10 -2.36 15.82 11.45
N GLN A 11 -1.97 16.36 10.30
CA GLN A 11 -2.86 17.14 9.44
C GLN A 11 -4.02 16.27 8.95
N GLU A 12 -3.73 15.09 8.40
CA GLU A 12 -4.75 14.15 7.92
C GLU A 12 -5.66 13.66 9.05
N ARG A 13 -5.12 13.44 10.25
CA ARG A 13 -5.93 13.11 11.45
C ARG A 13 -6.94 14.21 11.76
N VAL A 14 -6.51 15.48 11.72
CA VAL A 14 -7.38 16.63 11.99
C VAL A 14 -8.44 16.75 10.89
N GLN A 15 -8.08 16.60 9.62
CA GLN A 15 -9.01 16.62 8.50
C GLN A 15 -10.05 15.49 8.59
N ALA A 16 -9.64 14.29 9.00
CA ALA A 16 -10.54 13.15 9.22
C ALA A 16 -11.43 13.29 10.48
N GLY A 17 -11.23 14.34 11.30
CA GLY A 17 -11.99 14.54 12.55
C GLY A 17 -11.71 13.49 13.63
N LEU A 18 -10.60 12.75 13.53
CA LEU A 18 -10.29 11.64 14.41
C LEU A 18 -9.51 12.10 15.65
N SER A 19 -9.87 11.62 16.83
CA SER A 19 -9.07 11.88 18.04
C SER A 19 -7.77 11.06 18.02
N LEU A 20 -6.71 11.55 18.69
CA LEU A 20 -5.48 10.78 18.90
C LEU A 20 -5.75 9.44 19.59
N LYS A 21 -6.69 9.43 20.55
CA LYS A 21 -7.10 8.21 21.24
C LYS A 21 -7.69 7.18 20.29
N ALA A 22 -8.59 7.62 19.40
CA ALA A 22 -9.19 6.74 18.41
C ALA A 22 -8.15 6.19 17.42
N LEU A 23 -7.24 7.04 16.94
CA LEU A 23 -6.20 6.64 15.99
C LEU A 23 -5.24 5.60 16.60
N CYS A 24 -4.83 5.77 17.85
CA CYS A 24 -3.87 4.89 18.55
C CYS A 24 -4.48 3.61 19.12
N GLN A 25 -5.80 3.52 19.22
CA GLN A 25 -6.51 2.49 19.98
C GLN A 25 -6.04 1.07 19.62
N GLY A 26 -5.56 0.32 20.61
CA GLY A 26 -5.11 -1.07 20.46
C GLY A 26 -3.78 -1.28 19.72
N ILE A 27 -3.17 -0.24 19.12
CA ILE A 27 -1.98 -0.41 18.27
C ILE A 27 -0.73 0.32 18.80
N CYS A 28 -0.88 1.44 19.52
CA CYS A 28 0.24 2.13 20.16
C CYS A 28 -0.22 3.06 21.29
N SER A 29 0.72 3.54 22.10
CA SER A 29 0.47 4.55 23.12
C SER A 29 0.52 5.98 22.58
N HIS A 30 -0.17 6.93 23.24
CA HIS A 30 -0.05 8.36 22.91
C HIS A 30 1.40 8.86 22.96
N GLY A 31 2.21 8.34 23.88
CA GLY A 31 3.62 8.69 24.00
C GLY A 31 4.47 8.18 22.84
N GLU A 32 4.11 7.06 22.21
CA GLU A 32 4.76 6.57 20.98
C GLU A 32 4.38 7.44 19.78
N LEU A 33 3.10 7.78 19.62
CA LEU A 33 2.67 8.67 18.54
C LEU A 33 3.26 10.09 18.67
N ASN A 34 3.33 10.64 19.88
CA ASN A 34 3.98 11.94 20.10
C ASN A 34 5.49 11.91 19.80
N ARG A 35 6.16 10.78 20.04
CA ARG A 35 7.58 10.60 19.66
C ARG A 35 7.76 10.51 18.14
N LEU A 36 6.81 9.91 17.43
CA LEU A 36 6.76 9.91 15.96
C LEU A 36 6.62 11.35 15.43
N LYS A 37 5.64 12.11 15.94
CA LYS A 37 5.41 13.52 15.57
C LYS A 37 6.64 14.40 15.77
N ASN A 38 7.36 14.19 16.87
CA ASN A 38 8.54 15.00 17.23
C ASN A 38 9.86 14.46 16.64
N GLY A 39 9.82 13.42 15.80
CA GLY A 39 11.02 12.83 15.18
C GLY A 39 11.98 12.14 16.18
N GLY A 40 11.48 11.78 17.37
CA GLY A 40 12.27 11.21 18.46
C GLY A 40 12.44 9.68 18.39
N ARG A 41 11.51 8.97 17.73
CA ARG A 41 11.61 7.54 17.42
C ARG A 41 10.86 7.28 16.12
N GLU A 42 11.51 6.60 15.18
CA GLU A 42 10.84 6.13 13.96
C GLU A 42 9.98 4.91 14.32
N PRO A 43 8.68 4.90 13.93
CA PRO A 43 7.82 3.73 14.10
C PRO A 43 8.35 2.56 13.26
N ASP A 44 8.05 1.33 13.68
CA ASP A 44 8.18 0.21 12.74
C ASP A 44 7.16 0.36 11.60
N LYS A 45 7.49 -0.22 10.44
CA LYS A 45 6.70 -0.12 9.21
C LYS A 45 5.23 -0.48 9.44
N PHE A 46 4.96 -1.55 10.18
CA PHE A 46 3.60 -2.05 10.38
C PHE A 46 2.73 -1.07 11.17
N LEU A 47 3.29 -0.44 12.21
CA LEU A 47 2.59 0.60 12.96
C LEU A 47 2.32 1.83 12.09
N LEU A 48 3.32 2.28 11.32
CA LEU A 48 3.14 3.42 10.42
C LEU A 48 2.04 3.15 9.40
N ASP A 49 2.07 1.98 8.76
CA ASP A 49 1.06 1.53 7.79
C ASP A 49 -0.33 1.53 8.40
N ARG A 50 -0.51 0.94 9.59
CA ARG A 50 -1.82 0.88 10.22
C ARG A 50 -2.34 2.27 10.61
N LEU A 51 -1.47 3.18 11.06
CA LEU A 51 -1.89 4.54 11.40
C LEU A 51 -2.41 5.28 10.15
N TRP A 52 -1.72 5.21 9.02
CA TRP A 52 -2.16 5.82 7.77
C TRP A 52 -3.41 5.14 7.20
N ALA A 53 -3.49 3.82 7.27
CA ALA A 53 -4.66 3.08 6.81
C ALA A 53 -5.93 3.42 7.62
N ARG A 54 -5.82 3.69 8.94
CA ARG A 54 -6.94 4.21 9.76
C ARG A 54 -7.35 5.64 9.39
N LEU A 55 -6.46 6.42 8.77
CA LEU A 55 -6.76 7.70 8.15
C LEU A 55 -7.31 7.55 6.72
N GLY A 56 -7.54 6.31 6.27
CA GLY A 56 -8.06 6.00 4.94
C GLY A 56 -7.05 6.21 3.82
N LYS A 57 -5.75 6.15 4.12
CA LYS A 57 -4.65 6.45 3.20
C LYS A 57 -3.77 5.23 2.93
N GLY A 58 -3.51 4.97 1.65
CA GLY A 58 -2.52 3.98 1.21
C GLY A 58 -1.09 4.52 1.33
N MET A 59 -0.14 3.62 1.62
CA MET A 59 1.29 3.94 1.78
C MET A 59 2.17 3.20 0.75
N GLU A 60 1.55 2.55 -0.24
CA GLU A 60 2.18 1.67 -1.24
C GLU A 60 3.19 2.39 -2.14
N LYS A 61 3.08 3.72 -2.27
CA LYS A 61 3.97 4.53 -3.11
C LYS A 61 5.02 5.34 -2.33
N LEU A 62 5.09 5.19 -1.01
CA LEU A 62 6.20 5.76 -0.24
C LEU A 62 7.38 4.81 -0.26
N GLU A 63 8.57 5.35 -0.52
CA GLU A 63 9.82 4.64 -0.31
C GLU A 63 10.01 4.41 1.20
N VAL A 64 10.24 3.16 1.58
CA VAL A 64 10.51 2.80 2.97
C VAL A 64 11.86 2.12 3.08
N MET A 65 12.72 2.72 3.89
CA MET A 65 13.98 2.14 4.34
C MET A 65 13.73 1.34 5.61
N LEU A 66 13.89 0.03 5.52
CA LEU A 66 13.76 -0.89 6.64
C LEU A 66 15.12 -1.14 7.28
N SER A 67 15.09 -1.32 8.60
CA SER A 67 16.20 -1.97 9.28
C SER A 67 16.15 -3.47 9.02
N ASP A 68 17.27 -4.16 9.23
CA ASP A 68 17.38 -5.62 9.07
C ASP A 68 16.30 -6.38 9.86
N THR A 69 16.02 -5.96 11.09
CA THR A 69 14.95 -6.54 11.92
C THR A 69 13.56 -6.31 11.33
N ASP A 70 13.26 -5.10 10.84
CA ASP A 70 11.94 -4.79 10.27
C ASP A 70 11.75 -5.50 8.92
N TYR A 71 12.83 -5.64 8.14
CA TYR A 71 12.85 -6.41 6.90
C TYR A 71 12.67 -7.90 7.16
N ALA A 72 13.37 -8.49 8.13
CA ALA A 72 13.19 -9.90 8.50
C ALA A 72 11.74 -10.21 8.87
N MET A 73 11.07 -9.35 9.64
CA MET A 73 9.65 -9.48 9.93
C MET A 73 8.79 -9.39 8.66
N TYR A 74 9.09 -8.45 7.77
CA TYR A 74 8.38 -8.32 6.49
C TYR A 74 8.55 -9.55 5.60
N GLU A 75 9.77 -10.07 5.46
CA GLU A 75 10.06 -11.26 4.65
C GLU A 75 9.43 -12.53 5.21
N LEU A 76 9.40 -12.69 6.55
CA LEU A 76 8.69 -13.81 7.15
C LEU A 76 7.20 -13.81 6.80
N ARG A 77 6.55 -12.62 6.73
CA ARG A 77 5.16 -12.53 6.24
C ARG A 77 5.02 -12.93 4.77
N ASN A 78 6.00 -12.59 3.93
CA ASN A 78 6.00 -12.99 2.52
C ASN A 78 6.17 -14.51 2.38
N LEU A 79 7.09 -15.10 3.15
CA LEU A 79 7.31 -16.54 3.18
C LEU A 79 6.06 -17.29 3.67
N MET A 80 5.39 -16.81 4.72
CA MET A 80 4.10 -17.38 5.16
C MET A 80 3.04 -17.31 4.06
N ARG A 81 2.93 -16.18 3.36
CA ARG A 81 1.98 -16.02 2.26
C ARG A 81 2.27 -16.99 1.12
N GLN A 82 3.53 -17.08 0.71
CA GLN A 82 3.98 -18.00 -0.33
C GLN A 82 3.71 -19.46 0.08
N SER A 83 4.04 -19.84 1.31
CA SER A 83 3.76 -21.19 1.82
C SER A 83 2.26 -21.50 1.86
N MET A 84 1.39 -20.53 2.15
CA MET A 84 -0.06 -20.72 2.03
C MET A 84 -0.51 -20.90 0.58
N GLU A 85 0.02 -20.10 -0.36
CA GLU A 85 -0.33 -20.15 -1.78
C GLU A 85 0.14 -21.46 -2.45
N GLU A 86 1.29 -21.98 -2.03
CA GLU A 86 1.88 -23.22 -2.51
C GLU A 86 1.41 -24.47 -1.71
N GLU A 87 0.53 -24.30 -0.73
CA GLU A 87 0.03 -25.35 0.17
C GLU A 87 1.14 -26.10 0.97
N HIS A 88 2.27 -25.42 1.18
CA HIS A 88 3.43 -25.85 1.97
C HIS A 88 3.18 -25.63 3.48
N PHE A 89 2.25 -26.39 4.05
CA PHE A 89 1.75 -26.16 5.42
C PHE A 89 2.76 -26.47 6.53
N GLU A 90 3.72 -27.37 6.31
CA GLU A 90 4.76 -27.65 7.31
C GLU A 90 5.71 -26.46 7.47
N GLU A 91 6.16 -25.87 6.37
CA GLU A 91 6.95 -24.64 6.37
C GLU A 91 6.17 -23.47 6.98
N LEU A 92 4.87 -23.35 6.64
CA LEU A 92 4.00 -22.32 7.21
C LEU A 92 3.97 -22.36 8.74
N GLU A 93 3.80 -23.54 9.34
CA GLU A 93 3.78 -23.68 10.80
C GLU A 93 5.13 -23.33 11.42
N TRP A 94 6.24 -23.73 10.79
CA TRP A 94 7.57 -23.33 11.25
C TRP A 94 7.73 -21.81 11.23
N TYR A 95 7.31 -21.13 10.16
CA TYR A 95 7.36 -19.68 10.06
C TYR A 95 6.49 -19.02 11.14
N LEU A 96 5.28 -19.52 11.37
CA LEU A 96 4.36 -18.98 12.40
C LEU A 96 4.98 -19.06 13.79
N ASP A 97 5.52 -20.23 14.17
CA ASP A 97 6.15 -20.45 15.47
C ASP A 97 7.41 -19.59 15.65
N PHE A 98 8.25 -19.53 14.61
CA PHE A 98 9.45 -18.71 14.63
C PHE A 98 9.10 -17.23 14.82
N TYR A 99 8.14 -16.72 14.03
CA TYR A 99 7.69 -15.34 14.10
C TYR A 99 7.11 -14.95 15.47
N GLU A 100 6.30 -15.84 16.05
CA GLU A 100 5.70 -15.64 17.37
C GLU A 100 6.75 -15.66 18.50
N SER A 101 7.84 -16.39 18.31
CA SER A 101 8.94 -16.46 19.29
C SER A 101 9.75 -15.16 19.42
N LEU A 102 9.75 -14.32 18.38
CA LEU A 102 10.48 -13.04 18.34
C LEU A 102 9.86 -12.02 19.31
N GLU A 103 10.68 -11.12 19.87
CA GLU A 103 10.17 -10.04 20.74
C GLU A 103 9.20 -9.12 19.97
N GLU A 104 9.53 -8.77 18.73
CA GLU A 104 8.69 -8.00 17.83
C GLU A 104 7.36 -8.72 17.53
N GLY A 105 7.39 -10.05 17.41
CA GLY A 105 6.22 -10.89 17.13
C GLY A 105 5.10 -10.81 18.17
N LYS A 106 5.43 -10.35 19.38
CA LYS A 106 4.46 -10.19 20.49
C LYS A 106 3.64 -8.91 20.42
N LYS A 107 3.96 -7.99 19.51
CA LYS A 107 3.22 -6.72 19.36
C LYS A 107 1.80 -6.97 18.81
N PRO A 108 0.81 -6.12 19.13
CA PRO A 108 -0.59 -6.30 18.72
C PRO A 108 -0.80 -6.53 17.21
N LEU A 109 -0.14 -5.74 16.36
CA LEU A 109 -0.24 -5.86 14.90
C LEU A 109 0.37 -7.16 14.34
N GLN A 110 1.29 -7.75 15.09
CA GLN A 110 1.97 -8.99 14.72
C GLN A 110 1.13 -10.18 15.12
N GLN A 111 0.57 -10.16 16.33
CA GLN A 111 -0.39 -11.13 16.83
C GLN A 111 -1.67 -11.16 15.98
N GLN A 112 -2.18 -9.99 15.58
CA GLN A 112 -3.31 -9.92 14.65
C GLN A 112 -3.02 -10.67 13.35
N TYR A 113 -1.85 -10.45 12.76
CA TYR A 113 -1.47 -11.11 11.51
C TYR A 113 -1.31 -12.62 11.68
N LEU A 114 -0.69 -13.09 12.76
CA LEU A 114 -0.58 -14.53 13.05
C LEU A 114 -1.97 -15.19 13.17
N CYS A 115 -2.89 -14.57 13.91
CA CYS A 115 -4.27 -15.07 14.02
C CYS A 115 -5.00 -15.05 12.68
N GLU A 116 -4.79 -14.02 11.85
CA GLU A 116 -5.35 -13.97 10.50
C GLU A 116 -4.87 -15.13 9.63
N ILE A 117 -3.56 -15.40 9.60
CA ILE A 117 -2.96 -16.50 8.83
C ILE A 117 -3.48 -17.87 9.32
N ARG A 118 -3.51 -18.07 10.64
CA ARG A 118 -4.10 -19.27 11.27
C ARG A 118 -5.56 -19.46 10.89
N ALA A 119 -6.32 -18.37 10.82
CA ALA A 119 -7.72 -18.42 10.42
C ALA A 119 -7.90 -18.78 8.94
N ILE A 120 -7.12 -18.17 8.05
CA ILE A 120 -7.15 -18.47 6.63
C ILE A 120 -6.82 -19.94 6.42
N ARG A 121 -5.72 -20.45 7.00
CA ARG A 121 -5.36 -21.86 6.94
C ARG A 121 -6.51 -22.77 7.40
N ALA A 122 -7.08 -22.49 8.57
CA ALA A 122 -8.20 -23.28 9.09
C ALA A 122 -9.42 -23.25 8.15
N PHE A 123 -9.68 -22.13 7.48
CA PHE A 123 -10.75 -22.02 6.48
C PHE A 123 -10.47 -22.92 5.26
N LEU A 124 -9.22 -22.93 4.76
CA LEU A 124 -8.81 -23.80 3.64
C LEU A 124 -8.93 -25.29 3.97
N GLU A 125 -8.68 -25.66 5.21
CA GLU A 125 -8.87 -27.03 5.72
C GLU A 125 -10.36 -27.38 5.98
N GLY A 126 -11.30 -26.48 5.69
CA GLY A 126 -12.74 -26.67 5.94
C GLY A 126 -13.14 -26.57 7.42
N LYS A 127 -12.25 -26.05 8.29
CA LYS A 127 -12.46 -25.91 9.74
C LYS A 127 -12.98 -24.51 10.09
N GLU A 128 -14.16 -24.18 9.58
CA GLU A 128 -14.76 -22.84 9.69
C GLU A 128 -14.92 -22.35 11.14
N ASP A 129 -15.25 -23.22 12.09
CA ASP A 129 -15.39 -22.83 13.51
C ASP A 129 -14.05 -22.40 14.12
N ILE A 130 -12.95 -23.02 13.70
CA ILE A 130 -11.59 -22.64 14.14
C ILE A 130 -11.21 -21.32 13.48
N ALA A 131 -11.47 -21.19 12.17
CA ALA A 131 -11.20 -19.96 11.44
C ALA A 131 -11.96 -18.74 12.01
N ALA A 132 -13.24 -18.90 12.36
CA ALA A 132 -14.02 -17.84 13.00
C ALA A 132 -13.44 -17.43 14.38
N LYS A 133 -12.99 -18.39 15.19
CA LYS A 133 -12.35 -18.11 16.49
C LYS A 133 -11.01 -17.40 16.34
N GLU A 134 -10.19 -17.80 15.39
CA GLU A 134 -8.92 -17.12 15.11
C GLU A 134 -9.13 -15.71 14.56
N LEU A 135 -10.14 -15.49 13.71
CA LEU A 135 -10.52 -14.14 13.26
C LEU A 135 -11.00 -13.25 14.41
N GLU A 136 -11.77 -13.82 15.35
CA GLU A 136 -12.20 -13.08 16.54
C GLU A 136 -10.99 -12.67 17.39
N LYS A 137 -10.01 -13.56 17.60
CA LYS A 137 -8.73 -13.22 18.24
C LYS A 137 -7.99 -12.11 17.48
N ALA A 138 -7.91 -12.21 16.15
CA ALA A 138 -7.24 -11.21 15.31
C ALA A 138 -7.90 -9.82 15.44
N ILE A 139 -9.24 -9.77 15.49
CA ILE A 139 -10.01 -8.54 15.72
C ILE A 139 -9.64 -7.92 17.07
N PHE A 140 -9.66 -8.71 18.15
CA PHE A 140 -9.39 -8.21 19.49
C PHE A 140 -7.94 -7.80 19.75
N CYS A 141 -6.99 -8.22 18.90
CA CYS A 141 -5.61 -7.75 18.98
C CYS A 141 -5.49 -6.23 18.76
N THR A 142 -6.27 -5.62 17.86
CA THR A 142 -6.20 -4.17 17.58
C THR A 142 -7.48 -3.40 17.88
N MET A 143 -8.59 -4.12 18.09
CA MET A 143 -9.89 -3.58 18.43
C MET A 143 -10.38 -4.21 19.75
N SER A 144 -9.63 -4.01 20.83
CA SER A 144 -9.83 -4.72 22.12
C SER A 144 -11.22 -4.55 22.75
N ASP A 145 -11.91 -3.44 22.46
CA ASP A 145 -13.25 -3.11 22.94
C ASP A 145 -14.29 -3.15 21.81
N PHE A 146 -14.02 -3.92 20.75
CA PHE A 146 -14.88 -4.03 19.58
C PHE A 146 -16.29 -4.52 19.95
N ARG A 147 -17.29 -3.87 19.36
CA ARG A 147 -18.71 -4.14 19.53
C ARG A 147 -19.37 -4.29 18.16
N LYS A 148 -20.00 -5.44 17.92
CA LYS A 148 -20.55 -5.85 16.61
C LYS A 148 -21.73 -4.96 16.17
N GLU A 149 -22.31 -4.17 17.06
CA GLU A 149 -23.52 -3.40 16.77
C GLU A 149 -23.28 -2.19 15.86
N ASN A 150 -22.11 -1.54 15.94
CA ASN A 150 -21.82 -0.32 15.18
C ASN A 150 -20.32 -0.08 14.96
N ILE A 151 -19.86 -0.32 13.74
CA ILE A 151 -18.45 -0.11 13.36
C ILE A 151 -18.07 1.38 13.20
N PHE A 152 -19.03 2.29 13.08
CA PHE A 152 -18.77 3.72 12.85
C PHE A 152 -18.23 4.45 14.08
N CYS A 153 -18.26 3.81 15.25
CA CYS A 153 -17.66 4.33 16.48
C CYS A 153 -16.13 4.17 16.52
N TYR A 154 -15.54 3.47 15.55
CA TYR A 154 -14.11 3.14 15.53
C TYR A 154 -13.39 3.81 14.36
N ALA A 155 -12.11 4.13 14.57
CA ALA A 155 -11.19 4.47 13.50
C ALA A 155 -10.60 3.18 12.93
N LEU A 156 -11.28 2.59 11.94
CA LEU A 156 -10.90 1.31 11.33
C LEU A 156 -10.09 1.52 10.05
N SER A 157 -9.05 0.72 9.88
CA SER A 157 -8.35 0.58 8.59
C SER A 157 -9.06 -0.41 7.67
N VAL A 158 -8.67 -0.45 6.39
CA VAL A 158 -9.16 -1.45 5.44
C VAL A 158 -8.80 -2.87 5.89
N GLU A 159 -7.63 -3.08 6.47
CA GLU A 159 -7.24 -4.39 7.03
C GLU A 159 -8.17 -4.81 8.18
N GLU A 160 -8.56 -3.87 9.04
CA GLU A 160 -9.49 -4.17 10.15
C GLU A 160 -10.90 -4.44 9.62
N LEU A 161 -11.37 -3.67 8.64
CA LEU A 161 -12.64 -3.95 7.95
C LEU A 161 -12.61 -5.30 7.25
N ARG A 162 -11.45 -5.69 6.70
CA ARG A 162 -11.25 -6.98 6.05
C ARG A 162 -11.34 -8.11 7.06
N LEU A 163 -10.76 -8.00 8.25
CA LEU A 163 -10.95 -9.00 9.32
C LEU A 163 -12.44 -9.17 9.70
N LEU A 164 -13.19 -8.07 9.78
CA LEU A 164 -14.64 -8.13 10.01
C LEU A 164 -15.37 -8.82 8.85
N PHE A 165 -14.99 -8.50 7.62
CA PHE A 165 -15.54 -9.13 6.42
C PHE A 165 -15.30 -10.66 6.42
N LEU A 166 -14.06 -11.07 6.70
CA LEU A 166 -13.65 -12.48 6.80
C LEU A 166 -14.41 -13.18 7.93
N TYR A 167 -14.51 -12.58 9.11
CA TYR A 167 -15.23 -13.15 10.24
C TYR A 167 -16.68 -13.45 9.87
N LEU A 168 -17.37 -12.50 9.24
CA LEU A 168 -18.76 -12.68 8.79
C LEU A 168 -18.90 -13.73 7.69
N LYS A 169 -17.92 -13.80 6.79
CA LYS A 169 -17.90 -14.78 5.71
C LYS A 169 -17.79 -16.19 6.26
N THR A 170 -16.98 -16.38 7.29
CA THR A 170 -16.66 -17.70 7.86
C THR A 170 -17.64 -18.15 8.95
N THR A 171 -18.15 -17.25 9.79
CA THR A 171 -19.00 -17.64 10.93
C THR A 171 -20.38 -18.17 10.50
N LYS A 172 -20.83 -19.25 11.14
CA LYS A 172 -22.19 -19.79 11.01
C LYS A 172 -23.18 -19.25 12.04
N GLU A 173 -22.68 -18.57 13.07
CA GLU A 173 -23.47 -18.11 14.21
C GLU A 173 -24.31 -16.86 13.90
N VAL A 174 -23.98 -16.15 12.82
CA VAL A 174 -24.63 -14.90 12.43
C VAL A 174 -25.63 -15.16 11.32
N GLU A 175 -26.89 -14.79 11.54
CA GLU A 175 -27.94 -14.90 10.52
C GLU A 175 -27.61 -14.11 9.25
N THR A 176 -28.01 -14.62 8.09
CA THR A 176 -27.77 -13.99 6.78
C THR A 176 -28.27 -12.54 6.71
N SER A 177 -29.44 -12.26 7.31
CA SER A 177 -30.01 -10.91 7.39
C SER A 177 -29.08 -9.94 8.11
N VAL A 178 -28.46 -10.38 9.21
CA VAL A 178 -27.49 -9.60 10.00
C VAL A 178 -26.19 -9.43 9.22
N LYS A 179 -25.71 -10.47 8.52
CA LYS A 179 -24.52 -10.36 7.64
C LYS A 179 -24.73 -9.30 6.56
N VAL A 180 -25.89 -9.30 5.90
CA VAL A 180 -26.24 -8.29 4.88
C VAL A 180 -26.18 -6.88 5.47
N VAL A 181 -26.79 -6.64 6.63
CA VAL A 181 -26.73 -5.32 7.30
C VAL A 181 -25.29 -4.93 7.60
N PHE A 182 -24.47 -5.86 8.09
CA PHE A 182 -23.09 -5.57 8.45
C PHE A 182 -22.22 -5.28 7.22
N TYR A 183 -22.35 -6.05 6.14
CA TYR A 183 -21.66 -5.75 4.88
C TYR A 183 -22.07 -4.38 4.32
N ARG A 184 -23.35 -3.98 4.46
CA ARG A 184 -23.79 -2.62 4.13
C ARG A 184 -23.10 -1.57 5.00
N GLN A 185 -22.85 -1.83 6.29
CA GLN A 185 -22.06 -0.94 7.13
C GLN A 185 -20.61 -0.84 6.63
N ILE A 186 -19.97 -1.96 6.24
CA ILE A 186 -18.61 -1.94 5.68
C ILE A 186 -18.55 -1.09 4.40
N LEU A 187 -19.47 -1.28 3.46
CA LEU A 187 -19.55 -0.45 2.24
C LEU A 187 -19.77 1.03 2.56
N ALA A 188 -20.63 1.35 3.53
CA ALA A 188 -20.88 2.72 3.97
C ALA A 188 -19.67 3.32 4.70
N PHE A 189 -18.88 2.51 5.42
CA PHE A 189 -17.64 2.97 6.04
C PHE A 189 -16.61 3.29 4.97
N LEU A 190 -16.39 2.37 4.01
CA LEU A 190 -15.45 2.55 2.91
C LEU A 190 -15.78 3.79 2.05
N THR A 191 -17.06 4.17 1.93
CA THR A 191 -17.48 5.33 1.13
C THR A 191 -17.37 6.69 1.84
N LYS A 192 -16.84 6.74 3.07
CA LYS A 192 -16.49 8.00 3.73
C LYS A 192 -15.52 8.84 2.87
N GLU A 193 -15.66 10.16 2.96
CA GLU A 193 -14.96 11.11 2.09
C GLU A 193 -13.44 11.07 2.26
N TYR A 194 -12.94 10.93 3.50
CA TYR A 194 -11.52 10.92 3.79
C TYR A 194 -10.79 9.64 3.30
N ILE A 195 -11.52 8.58 2.98
CA ILE A 195 -10.95 7.31 2.52
C ILE A 195 -10.64 7.41 1.02
N GLU A 196 -9.39 7.12 0.66
CA GLU A 196 -8.92 7.19 -0.71
C GLU A 196 -9.49 6.05 -1.58
N LYS A 197 -9.54 6.30 -2.88
CA LYS A 197 -9.99 5.31 -3.87
C LYS A 197 -9.13 4.05 -3.86
N GLU A 198 -7.82 4.20 -3.64
CA GLU A 198 -6.85 3.10 -3.48
C GLU A 198 -7.29 2.12 -2.39
N GLU A 199 -7.58 2.64 -1.19
CA GLU A 199 -8.05 1.86 -0.03
C GLU A 199 -9.43 1.27 -0.27
N LYS A 200 -10.35 2.01 -0.90
CA LYS A 200 -11.68 1.51 -1.30
C LYS A 200 -11.54 0.30 -2.23
N ALA A 201 -10.68 0.38 -3.24
CA ALA A 201 -10.50 -0.66 -4.26
C ALA A 201 -9.96 -1.99 -3.69
N ARG A 202 -9.29 -1.97 -2.53
CA ARG A 202 -8.77 -3.18 -1.86
C ARG A 202 -9.86 -4.10 -1.33
N LEU A 203 -10.98 -3.56 -0.85
CA LEU A 203 -12.02 -4.34 -0.16
C LEU A 203 -13.44 -4.17 -0.73
N TYR A 204 -13.78 -3.00 -1.27
CA TYR A 204 -15.13 -2.71 -1.76
C TYR A 204 -15.64 -3.77 -2.77
N PRO A 205 -14.87 -4.19 -3.79
CA PRO A 205 -15.32 -5.20 -4.74
C PRO A 205 -15.66 -6.54 -4.09
N GLN A 206 -14.85 -7.00 -3.13
CA GLN A 206 -15.07 -8.26 -2.42
C GLN A 206 -16.37 -8.26 -1.63
N VAL A 207 -16.63 -7.16 -0.92
CA VAL A 207 -17.85 -7.02 -0.12
C VAL A 207 -19.08 -6.99 -1.01
N VAL A 208 -19.03 -6.34 -2.18
CA VAL A 208 -20.13 -6.34 -3.15
C VAL A 208 -20.38 -7.73 -3.74
N LEU A 209 -19.33 -8.44 -4.12
CA LEU A 209 -19.41 -9.81 -4.64
C LEU A 209 -20.01 -10.77 -3.61
N GLU A 210 -19.67 -10.64 -2.33
CA GLU A 210 -20.27 -11.47 -1.29
C GLU A 210 -21.73 -11.06 -1.02
N LEU A 211 -22.00 -9.75 -0.98
CA LEU A 211 -23.34 -9.23 -0.74
C LEU A 211 -24.33 -9.66 -1.82
N SER A 212 -23.92 -9.70 -3.09
CA SER A 212 -24.77 -10.15 -4.20
C SER A 212 -25.26 -11.59 -4.05
N ARG A 213 -24.49 -12.44 -3.36
CA ARG A 213 -24.85 -13.84 -3.07
C ARG A 213 -25.86 -13.96 -1.93
N LEU A 214 -25.93 -12.97 -1.05
CA LEU A 214 -26.73 -13.01 0.19
C LEU A 214 -28.03 -12.21 0.10
N THR A 215 -28.20 -11.33 -0.90
CA THR A 215 -29.40 -10.50 -1.05
C THR A 215 -30.00 -10.57 -2.45
N GLY A 216 -31.32 -10.42 -2.53
CA GLY A 216 -32.07 -10.26 -3.78
C GLY A 216 -32.18 -8.82 -4.29
N GLU A 217 -31.50 -7.84 -3.66
CA GLU A 217 -31.56 -6.41 -4.01
C GLU A 217 -30.80 -6.06 -5.32
N LYS A 218 -31.14 -6.72 -6.43
CA LYS A 218 -30.41 -6.67 -7.71
C LYS A 218 -30.11 -5.26 -8.21
N ALA A 219 -31.09 -4.34 -8.18
CA ALA A 219 -30.89 -2.96 -8.63
C ALA A 219 -29.85 -2.20 -7.79
N ARG A 220 -29.80 -2.46 -6.48
CA ARG A 220 -28.81 -1.84 -5.59
C ARG A 220 -27.44 -2.47 -5.79
N ILE A 221 -27.39 -3.80 -5.91
CA ILE A 221 -26.14 -4.52 -6.22
C ILE A 221 -25.55 -4.04 -7.55
N GLU A 222 -26.36 -3.83 -8.59
CA GLU A 222 -25.86 -3.29 -9.86
C GLU A 222 -25.18 -1.93 -9.69
N LYS A 223 -25.78 -1.02 -8.91
CA LYS A 223 -25.17 0.27 -8.58
C LYS A 223 -23.83 0.09 -7.88
N ASP A 224 -23.77 -0.81 -6.90
CA ASP A 224 -22.55 -1.08 -6.14
C ASP A 224 -21.45 -1.73 -7.00
N VAL A 225 -21.82 -2.66 -7.89
CA VAL A 225 -20.93 -3.32 -8.86
C VAL A 225 -20.34 -2.30 -9.83
N ARG A 226 -21.14 -1.36 -10.34
CA ARG A 226 -20.67 -0.30 -11.22
C ARG A 226 -19.63 0.59 -10.52
N TYR A 227 -19.89 0.94 -9.26
CA TYR A 227 -18.92 1.70 -8.47
C TYR A 227 -17.65 0.89 -8.15
N ALA A 228 -17.78 -0.41 -7.86
CA ALA A 228 -16.62 -1.30 -7.70
C ALA A 228 -15.74 -1.36 -8.95
N LEU A 229 -16.35 -1.45 -10.15
CA LEU A 229 -15.62 -1.43 -11.42
C LEU A 229 -14.93 -0.09 -11.70
N GLU A 230 -15.57 1.03 -11.32
CA GLU A 230 -14.95 2.36 -11.39
C GLU A 230 -13.67 2.41 -10.54
N LEU A 231 -13.76 1.98 -9.27
CA LEU A 231 -12.62 1.91 -8.36
C LEU A 231 -11.50 1.02 -8.91
N LEU A 232 -11.82 -0.21 -9.33
CA LEU A 232 -10.85 -1.15 -9.89
C LEU A 232 -10.14 -0.59 -11.12
N ARG A 233 -10.91 0.03 -12.04
CA ARG A 233 -10.37 0.63 -13.26
C ARG A 233 -9.48 1.83 -12.97
N GLU A 234 -9.92 2.73 -12.09
CA GLU A 234 -9.16 3.94 -11.76
C GLU A 234 -7.87 3.64 -11.01
N GLU A 235 -7.89 2.64 -10.12
CA GLU A 235 -6.73 2.21 -9.34
C GLU A 235 -5.89 1.13 -10.04
N GLY A 236 -6.25 0.74 -11.28
CA GLY A 236 -5.50 -0.26 -12.05
C GLY A 236 -5.46 -1.65 -11.41
N ARG A 237 -6.45 -2.00 -10.59
CA ARG A 237 -6.46 -3.27 -9.84
C ARG A 237 -7.09 -4.38 -10.69
N PHE A 238 -6.30 -5.44 -10.90
CA PHE A 238 -6.76 -6.65 -11.58
C PHE A 238 -7.56 -7.59 -10.65
N PHE A 239 -7.26 -7.56 -9.35
CA PHE A 239 -7.90 -8.40 -8.35
C PHE A 239 -9.42 -8.17 -8.30
N HIS A 240 -10.18 -9.27 -8.40
CA HIS A 240 -11.65 -9.29 -8.46
C HIS A 240 -12.28 -8.64 -9.70
N LEU A 241 -11.48 -8.21 -10.68
CA LEU A 241 -11.99 -7.54 -11.88
C LEU A 241 -12.86 -8.48 -12.73
N ILE A 242 -12.41 -9.71 -12.96
CA ILE A 242 -13.14 -10.70 -13.77
C ILE A 242 -14.45 -11.08 -13.07
N GLU A 243 -14.42 -11.34 -11.77
CA GLU A 243 -15.60 -11.67 -10.97
C GLU A 243 -16.61 -10.52 -10.97
N THR A 244 -16.13 -9.28 -10.81
CA THR A 244 -17.00 -8.08 -10.77
C THR A 244 -17.62 -7.79 -12.14
N LEU A 245 -16.86 -7.94 -13.24
CA LEU A 245 -17.38 -7.82 -14.60
C LEU A 245 -18.40 -8.92 -14.91
N SER A 246 -18.14 -10.15 -14.46
CA SER A 246 -19.05 -11.28 -14.64
C SER A 246 -20.38 -11.05 -13.94
N LEU A 247 -20.35 -10.55 -12.69
CA LEU A 247 -21.55 -10.21 -11.94
C LEU A 247 -22.35 -9.09 -12.62
N LEU A 248 -21.71 -8.05 -13.16
CA LEU A 248 -22.42 -7.01 -13.92
C LEU A 248 -23.11 -7.60 -15.15
N LEU A 249 -22.41 -8.46 -15.89
CA LEU A 249 -22.95 -9.11 -17.07
C LEU A 249 -24.16 -10.00 -16.73
N GLU A 250 -24.11 -10.74 -15.64
CA GLU A 250 -25.24 -11.54 -15.14
C GLU A 250 -26.47 -10.68 -14.85
N LEU A 251 -26.29 -9.58 -14.10
CA LEU A 251 -27.37 -8.64 -13.77
C LEU A 251 -27.99 -8.01 -15.02
N LEU A 252 -27.18 -7.70 -16.05
CA LEU A 252 -27.67 -7.17 -17.31
C LEU A 252 -28.41 -8.22 -18.14
N LYS A 253 -27.96 -9.47 -18.16
CA LYS A 253 -28.63 -10.57 -18.88
C LYS A 253 -30.04 -10.82 -18.36
N GLU A 254 -30.25 -10.69 -17.06
CA GLU A 254 -31.58 -10.88 -16.45
C GLU A 254 -32.61 -9.83 -16.86
N LYS A 255 -32.18 -8.63 -17.24
CA LYS A 255 -33.08 -7.56 -17.72
C LYS A 255 -33.68 -7.87 -19.10
N LYS A 256 -33.20 -8.91 -19.80
CA LYS A 256 -33.66 -9.34 -21.14
C LYS A 256 -33.58 -8.25 -22.22
N GLU A 257 -32.78 -7.21 -21.99
CA GLU A 257 -32.50 -6.16 -22.96
C GLU A 257 -31.17 -6.44 -23.64
N GLU A 258 -31.15 -6.35 -24.96
CA GLU A 258 -29.92 -6.42 -25.73
C GLU A 258 -29.29 -5.02 -25.77
N SER A 259 -28.08 -4.90 -25.22
CA SER A 259 -27.39 -3.62 -25.11
C SER A 259 -25.96 -3.72 -25.64
N LYS A 260 -25.47 -2.62 -26.23
CA LYS A 260 -24.05 -2.50 -26.63
C LYS A 260 -23.10 -2.70 -25.45
N GLU A 261 -23.54 -2.33 -24.25
CA GLU A 261 -22.79 -2.55 -23.02
C GLU A 261 -22.58 -4.04 -22.74
N LYS A 262 -23.64 -4.86 -22.89
CA LYS A 262 -23.56 -6.31 -22.72
C LYS A 262 -22.57 -6.94 -23.70
N GLU A 263 -22.66 -6.59 -24.98
CA GLU A 263 -21.75 -7.12 -26.02
C GLU A 263 -20.28 -6.71 -25.73
N PHE A 264 -20.07 -5.47 -25.27
CA PHE A 264 -18.75 -4.99 -24.86
C PHE A 264 -18.21 -5.80 -23.68
N LEU A 265 -18.99 -5.98 -22.62
CA LEU A 265 -18.59 -6.76 -21.44
C LEU A 265 -18.28 -8.22 -21.77
N GLU A 266 -19.06 -8.85 -22.66
CA GLU A 266 -18.82 -10.23 -23.12
C GLU A 266 -17.48 -10.34 -23.84
N LYS A 267 -17.17 -9.41 -24.76
CA LYS A 267 -15.88 -9.37 -25.44
C LYS A 267 -14.73 -9.10 -24.47
N THR A 268 -14.89 -8.13 -23.57
CA THR A 268 -13.87 -7.80 -22.56
C THR A 268 -13.55 -9.01 -21.70
N LEU A 269 -14.57 -9.68 -21.15
CA LEU A 269 -14.38 -10.90 -20.34
C LEU A 269 -13.70 -12.01 -21.14
N TYR A 270 -14.09 -12.22 -22.40
CA TYR A 270 -13.46 -13.21 -23.26
C TYR A 270 -11.95 -12.96 -23.43
N TYR A 271 -11.55 -11.73 -23.77
CA TYR A 271 -10.13 -11.40 -23.94
C TYR A 271 -9.35 -11.44 -22.63
N LEU A 272 -9.93 -10.99 -21.51
CA LEU A 272 -9.28 -11.04 -20.20
C LEU A 272 -9.04 -12.49 -19.75
N LYS A 273 -10.03 -13.37 -19.90
CA LYS A 273 -9.89 -14.80 -19.57
C LYS A 273 -8.84 -15.49 -20.43
N ARG A 274 -8.79 -15.16 -21.74
CA ARG A 274 -7.74 -15.66 -22.63
C ARG A 274 -6.35 -15.17 -22.24
N LEU A 275 -6.22 -13.92 -21.81
CA LEU A 275 -4.95 -13.39 -21.30
C LEU A 275 -4.54 -14.12 -20.02
N CYS A 276 -5.47 -14.36 -19.10
CA CYS A 276 -5.23 -15.18 -17.91
C CYS A 276 -4.70 -16.56 -18.29
N GLU A 277 -5.35 -17.25 -19.22
CA GLU A 277 -4.93 -18.58 -19.70
C GLU A 277 -3.53 -18.55 -20.33
N GLU A 278 -3.26 -17.58 -21.21
CA GLU A 278 -1.98 -17.45 -21.91
C GLU A 278 -0.80 -17.23 -20.96
N TYR A 279 -1.00 -16.45 -19.89
CA TYR A 279 0.04 -16.12 -18.91
C TYR A 279 0.01 -17.02 -17.66
N GLY A 280 -0.86 -18.03 -17.61
CA GLY A 280 -1.00 -18.92 -16.46
C GLY A 280 -1.49 -18.24 -15.18
N ILE A 281 -2.25 -17.15 -15.33
CA ILE A 281 -2.82 -16.37 -14.22
C ILE A 281 -4.20 -16.91 -13.89
N ALA A 282 -4.46 -17.22 -12.63
CA ALA A 282 -5.79 -17.65 -12.19
C ALA A 282 -6.85 -16.57 -12.42
N GLU A 283 -7.99 -16.93 -13.05
CA GLU A 283 -9.11 -16.01 -13.34
C GLU A 283 -9.72 -15.42 -12.08
N THR A 284 -9.79 -16.23 -11.02
CA THR A 284 -10.31 -15.84 -9.72
C THR A 284 -9.19 -15.85 -8.72
N GLN A 285 -9.17 -14.84 -7.85
CA GLN A 285 -8.14 -14.73 -6.83
C GLN A 285 -8.72 -15.10 -5.46
N PRO A 286 -7.94 -15.78 -4.61
CA PRO A 286 -8.45 -16.15 -3.31
C PRO A 286 -8.81 -14.92 -2.48
N PHE A 287 -9.94 -14.96 -1.77
CA PHE A 287 -10.43 -13.83 -0.98
C PHE A 287 -9.46 -13.43 0.16
N TRP A 288 -8.54 -14.32 0.52
CA TRP A 288 -7.54 -14.10 1.55
C TRP A 288 -6.25 -13.43 1.05
N VAL A 289 -6.13 -13.14 -0.24
CA VAL A 289 -4.96 -12.46 -0.77
C VAL A 289 -5.11 -10.95 -0.62
N ASP A 290 -4.08 -10.29 -0.11
CA ASP A 290 -3.95 -8.84 0.00
C ASP A 290 -2.63 -8.40 -0.64
N PHE A 291 -2.73 -7.73 -1.78
CA PHE A 291 -1.58 -7.23 -2.52
C PHE A 291 -1.31 -5.78 -2.15
N SER A 292 -0.13 -5.55 -1.59
CA SER A 292 0.49 -4.24 -1.47
C SER A 292 1.92 -4.37 -1.99
N GLU A 293 2.20 -3.81 -3.16
CA GLU A 293 3.58 -3.68 -3.64
C GLU A 293 4.17 -2.39 -3.07
N ARG A 294 5.42 -2.46 -2.60
CA ARG A 294 6.10 -1.27 -2.09
C ARG A 294 7.58 -1.35 -2.36
N GLU A 295 8.19 -0.23 -2.74
CA GLU A 295 9.63 -0.15 -2.86
C GLU A 295 10.28 -0.14 -1.48
N LEU A 296 11.05 -1.19 -1.20
CA LEU A 296 11.76 -1.37 0.06
C LEU A 296 13.26 -1.22 -0.17
N TYR A 297 13.88 -0.46 0.71
CA TYR A 297 15.32 -0.28 0.77
C TYR A 297 15.84 -0.75 2.12
N LEU A 298 17.04 -1.28 2.17
CA LEU A 298 17.69 -1.62 3.44
C LEU A 298 18.56 -0.45 3.89
N ASP A 299 18.37 -0.01 5.12
CA ASP A 299 19.03 1.19 5.65
C ASP A 299 20.57 1.04 5.67
N TYR A 300 21.06 -0.13 6.07
CA TYR A 300 22.50 -0.44 6.08
C TYR A 300 23.09 -0.54 4.66
N GLU A 301 22.35 -1.12 3.71
CA GLU A 301 22.81 -1.23 2.33
C GLU A 301 22.90 0.13 1.67
N LEU A 302 21.90 0.98 1.92
CA LEU A 302 21.87 2.34 1.39
C LEU A 302 23.10 3.12 1.85
N LEU A 303 23.44 3.06 3.14
CA LEU A 303 24.65 3.71 3.68
C LEU A 303 25.92 3.12 3.05
N GLN A 304 26.07 1.79 3.08
CA GLN A 304 27.27 1.11 2.60
C GLN A 304 27.50 1.35 1.09
N LYS A 305 26.48 1.16 0.26
CA LYS A 305 26.55 1.35 -1.19
C LYS A 305 26.80 2.82 -1.54
N SER A 306 26.11 3.75 -0.86
CA SER A 306 26.28 5.20 -1.09
C SER A 306 27.67 5.71 -0.68
N ARG A 307 28.25 5.16 0.40
CA ARG A 307 29.61 5.49 0.83
C ARG A 307 30.64 4.99 -0.17
N LYS A 308 30.57 3.71 -0.54
CA LYS A 308 31.47 3.09 -1.53
C LYS A 308 31.42 3.81 -2.88
N ALA A 309 30.23 4.17 -3.36
CA ALA A 309 30.05 4.89 -4.61
C ALA A 309 30.70 6.28 -4.62
N ARG A 310 30.89 6.90 -3.44
CA ARG A 310 31.55 8.20 -3.29
C ARG A 310 33.04 8.11 -2.93
N GLY A 311 33.56 6.90 -2.73
CA GLY A 311 34.96 6.72 -2.31
C GLY A 311 35.28 7.21 -0.90
N ILE A 312 34.27 7.42 -0.04
CA ILE A 312 34.44 7.92 1.34
C ILE A 312 34.85 6.77 2.27
N SER A 313 35.82 6.98 3.16
CA SER A 313 36.24 5.97 4.13
C SER A 313 35.23 5.83 5.29
N GLN A 314 35.30 4.74 6.08
CA GLN A 314 34.42 4.62 7.26
C GLN A 314 34.81 5.64 8.34
N GLU A 315 36.09 5.92 8.50
CA GLU A 315 36.62 6.94 9.41
C GLU A 315 36.07 8.32 9.04
N GLU A 316 36.16 8.69 7.76
CA GLU A 316 35.66 9.97 7.24
C GLU A 316 34.14 10.10 7.39
N LEU A 317 33.37 9.05 7.05
CA LEU A 317 31.92 9.10 7.19
C LEU A 317 31.48 9.17 8.66
N SER A 318 32.16 8.46 9.57
CA SER A 318 31.77 8.37 10.98
C SER A 318 32.20 9.58 11.82
N GLN A 319 33.16 10.39 11.36
CA GLN A 319 33.72 11.54 12.08
C GLN A 319 32.65 12.45 12.71
N GLU A 320 32.73 12.72 14.01
CA GLU A 320 31.77 13.54 14.77
C GLU A 320 30.32 13.00 14.83
N ILE A 321 30.05 11.81 14.29
CA ILE A 321 28.72 11.17 14.31
C ILE A 321 28.72 9.92 15.20
N CYS A 322 29.64 8.99 14.96
CA CYS A 322 29.81 7.75 15.72
C CYS A 322 31.26 7.24 15.62
N SER A 323 31.59 6.12 16.28
CA SER A 323 32.90 5.48 16.06
C SER A 323 32.92 4.73 14.73
N GLN A 324 34.12 4.53 14.17
CA GLN A 324 34.31 3.74 12.96
C GLN A 324 33.78 2.31 13.15
N GLU A 325 34.03 1.69 14.30
CA GLU A 325 33.55 0.33 14.60
C GLU A 325 32.02 0.29 14.67
N ALA A 326 31.39 1.33 15.22
CA ALA A 326 29.94 1.45 15.24
C ALA A 326 29.39 1.56 13.81
N LEU A 327 30.00 2.37 12.95
CA LEU A 327 29.62 2.46 11.53
C LEU A 327 29.83 1.13 10.81
N SER A 328 30.94 0.44 11.05
CA SER A 328 31.21 -0.88 10.44
C SER A 328 30.16 -1.92 10.83
N ARG A 329 29.75 -1.94 12.11
CA ARG A 329 28.65 -2.80 12.58
C ARG A 329 27.30 -2.41 11.97
N ILE A 330 27.04 -1.12 11.76
CA ILE A 330 25.83 -0.64 11.06
C ILE A 330 25.84 -1.12 9.60
N GLU A 331 26.91 -0.87 8.85
CA GLU A 331 27.05 -1.25 7.43
C GLU A 331 27.03 -2.76 7.18
N THR A 332 27.17 -3.58 8.22
CA THR A 332 27.15 -5.05 8.18
C THR A 332 25.91 -5.65 8.84
N SER A 333 24.87 -4.84 9.07
CA SER A 333 23.61 -5.18 9.78
C SER A 333 23.73 -5.69 11.22
N LYS A 334 24.95 -5.82 11.77
CA LYS A 334 25.22 -6.25 13.15
C LYS A 334 24.72 -5.30 14.24
N SER A 335 24.26 -4.10 13.88
CA SER A 335 23.60 -3.16 14.80
C SER A 335 22.69 -2.17 14.06
N LYS A 336 21.47 -1.97 14.57
CA LYS A 336 20.55 -0.95 14.07
C LYS A 336 21.02 0.46 14.41
N ALA A 337 21.15 1.32 13.40
CA ALA A 337 21.46 2.72 13.60
C ALA A 337 20.28 3.47 14.25
N ARG A 338 20.54 4.20 15.34
CA ARG A 338 19.52 5.10 15.93
C ARG A 338 19.10 6.15 14.89
N ALA A 339 17.84 6.59 14.95
CA ALA A 339 17.27 7.54 13.98
C ALA A 339 18.17 8.78 13.76
N LYS A 340 18.67 9.40 14.84
CA LYS A 340 19.59 10.55 14.75
C LYS A 340 20.89 10.21 14.02
N THR A 341 21.52 9.09 14.37
CA THR A 341 22.79 8.65 13.77
C THR A 341 22.62 8.33 12.28
N PHE A 342 21.56 7.58 11.93
CA PHE A 342 21.24 7.28 10.52
C PHE A 342 21.07 8.55 9.70
N ARG A 343 20.26 9.50 10.22
CA ARG A 343 20.02 10.79 9.57
C ARG A 343 21.32 11.53 9.27
N GLN A 344 22.20 11.69 10.26
CA GLN A 344 23.48 12.39 10.09
C GLN A 344 24.39 11.70 9.06
N LEU A 345 24.45 10.36 9.06
CA LEU A 345 25.25 9.59 8.09
C LEU A 345 24.68 9.73 6.67
N ALA A 346 23.37 9.57 6.50
CA ALA A 346 22.69 9.68 5.21
C ALA A 346 22.80 11.09 4.63
N GLU A 347 22.58 12.13 5.44
CA GLU A 347 22.74 13.53 5.04
C GLU A 347 24.18 13.84 4.58
N ARG A 348 25.19 13.33 5.30
CA ARG A 348 26.61 13.47 4.89
C ARG A 348 26.89 12.76 3.56
N LEU A 349 26.21 11.64 3.31
CA LEU A 349 26.20 10.97 2.02
C LEU A 349 25.24 11.63 1.02
N GLY A 350 24.76 12.86 1.24
CA GLY A 350 23.80 13.51 0.35
C GLY A 350 22.64 12.59 -0.03
N LYS A 351 22.07 11.89 0.94
CA LYS A 351 20.86 11.08 0.83
C LYS A 351 19.83 11.63 1.81
N ARG A 352 18.56 11.27 1.60
CA ARG A 352 17.50 11.59 2.55
C ARG A 352 17.81 10.94 3.90
N GLY A 353 17.74 11.74 4.96
CA GLY A 353 17.99 11.27 6.33
C GLY A 353 16.79 10.65 7.04
N GLU A 354 15.62 10.63 6.38
CA GLU A 354 14.40 9.99 6.85
C GLU A 354 14.26 8.60 6.22
N ARG A 355 13.82 7.61 7.02
CA ARG A 355 13.59 6.24 6.54
C ARG A 355 12.27 6.03 5.80
N CYS A 356 11.36 6.99 5.80
CA CYS A 356 10.15 6.91 5.01
C CYS A 356 9.96 8.22 4.27
N GLY A 357 9.69 8.14 2.97
CA GLY A 357 9.69 9.32 2.13
C GLY A 357 8.93 9.15 0.82
N ALA A 358 8.39 10.24 0.31
CA ALA A 358 7.90 10.35 -1.05
C ALA A 358 9.00 10.87 -1.99
N CYS A 359 8.80 10.69 -3.30
CA CYS A 359 9.63 11.26 -4.37
C CYS A 359 9.74 12.80 -4.28
N ILE A 360 8.69 13.43 -3.76
CA ILE A 360 8.60 14.88 -3.54
C ILE A 360 8.70 15.20 -2.03
N ASP A 361 9.47 16.22 -1.67
CA ASP A 361 9.55 16.73 -0.30
C ASP A 361 8.44 17.76 -0.07
N ALA A 362 7.33 17.25 0.46
CA ALA A 362 6.13 18.02 0.77
C ALA A 362 5.66 17.79 2.22
N GLU A 363 5.26 18.88 2.89
CA GLU A 363 4.59 18.81 4.20
C GLU A 363 3.08 18.61 4.05
N ASP A 364 2.50 19.07 2.94
CA ASP A 364 1.09 18.90 2.61
C ASP A 364 0.86 17.56 1.89
N TYR A 365 0.00 16.73 2.46
CA TYR A 365 -0.33 15.43 1.89
C TYR A 365 -1.04 15.54 0.54
N GLU A 366 -1.74 16.65 0.24
CA GLU A 366 -2.40 16.82 -1.06
C GLU A 366 -1.37 16.88 -2.20
N ILE A 367 -0.17 17.41 -1.95
CA ILE A 367 0.93 17.38 -2.93
C ILE A 367 1.36 15.93 -3.20
N LEU A 368 1.46 15.10 -2.15
CA LEU A 368 1.78 13.67 -2.29
C LEU A 368 0.67 12.92 -3.04
N LYS A 369 -0.58 13.33 -2.88
CA LYS A 369 -1.71 12.77 -3.63
C LYS A 369 -1.68 13.16 -5.10
N LEU A 370 -1.40 14.43 -5.41
CA LEU A 370 -1.29 14.91 -6.78
C LEU A 370 -0.12 14.24 -7.53
N GLU A 371 1.06 14.12 -6.89
CA GLU A 371 2.21 13.41 -7.49
C GLU A 371 1.86 11.93 -7.80
N ARG A 372 1.14 11.25 -6.89
CA ARG A 372 0.65 9.89 -7.14
C ARG A 372 -0.33 9.81 -8.32
N MET A 373 -1.19 10.81 -8.49
CA MET A 373 -2.14 10.90 -9.60
C MET A 373 -1.43 11.18 -10.92
N GLU A 374 -0.47 12.09 -10.93
CA GLU A 374 0.38 12.41 -12.08
C GLU A 374 1.12 11.17 -12.58
N GLY A 375 1.87 10.49 -11.71
CA GLY A 375 2.62 9.28 -12.09
C GLY A 375 1.73 8.17 -12.65
N ARG A 376 0.47 8.10 -12.19
CA ARG A 376 -0.55 7.19 -12.75
C ARG A 376 -0.96 7.61 -14.16
N CYS A 377 -1.27 8.88 -14.37
CA CYS A 377 -1.58 9.40 -15.71
C CYS A 377 -0.43 9.15 -16.69
N ILE A 378 0.83 9.33 -16.26
CA ILE A 378 2.02 9.00 -17.06
C ILE A 378 2.04 7.51 -17.41
N SER A 379 1.80 6.61 -16.44
CA SER A 379 1.79 5.16 -16.68
C SER A 379 0.71 4.69 -17.65
N TYR A 380 -0.39 5.45 -17.76
CA TYR A 380 -1.47 5.21 -18.72
C TYR A 380 -1.35 6.01 -20.02
N CYS A 381 -0.18 6.62 -20.25
CA CYS A 381 0.08 7.48 -21.42
C CYS A 381 -0.90 8.67 -21.54
N ARG A 382 -1.54 9.08 -20.44
CA ARG A 382 -2.44 10.25 -20.36
C ARG A 382 -1.63 11.51 -20.05
N TYR A 383 -0.70 11.83 -20.94
CA TYR A 383 0.31 12.86 -20.69
C TYR A 383 -0.26 14.27 -20.52
N GLN A 384 -1.39 14.58 -21.16
CA GLN A 384 -2.04 15.87 -21.01
C GLN A 384 -2.65 16.04 -19.60
N GLU A 385 -3.38 15.05 -19.10
CA GLU A 385 -3.90 15.05 -17.73
C GLU A 385 -2.76 15.08 -16.70
N ALA A 386 -1.65 14.38 -16.97
CA ALA A 386 -0.46 14.42 -16.12
C ALA A 386 0.15 15.83 -16.06
N GLU A 387 0.28 16.52 -17.19
CA GLU A 387 0.83 17.88 -17.25
C GLU A 387 -0.06 18.90 -16.52
N GLU A 388 -1.39 18.80 -16.63
CA GLU A 388 -2.31 19.64 -15.86
C GLU A 388 -2.15 19.43 -14.34
N ILE A 389 -1.90 18.19 -13.91
CA ILE A 389 -1.61 17.89 -12.50
C ILE A 389 -0.24 18.44 -12.10
N PHE A 390 0.78 18.31 -12.95
CA PHE A 390 2.11 18.86 -12.72
C PHE A 390 2.07 20.37 -12.50
N GLU A 391 1.35 21.10 -13.35
CA GLU A 391 1.16 22.55 -13.21
C GLU A 391 0.52 22.90 -11.88
N ARG A 392 -0.53 22.17 -11.47
CA ARG A 392 -1.17 22.33 -10.15
C ARG A 392 -0.19 22.08 -9.01
N ILE A 393 0.67 21.06 -9.09
CA ILE A 393 1.70 20.79 -8.06
C ILE A 393 2.66 21.99 -7.95
N GLN A 394 3.05 22.60 -9.08
CA GLN A 394 3.91 23.77 -9.07
C GLN A 394 3.26 25.00 -8.41
N GLU A 395 1.94 25.15 -8.52
CA GLU A 395 1.19 26.25 -7.87
C GLU A 395 1.24 26.21 -6.33
N TYR A 396 1.47 25.03 -5.73
CA TYR A 396 1.64 24.91 -4.27
C TYR A 396 2.95 25.54 -3.74
N GLY A 397 3.87 25.94 -4.62
CA GLY A 397 5.11 26.62 -4.22
C GLY A 397 6.07 25.68 -3.50
N LEU A 398 6.51 24.63 -4.20
CA LEU A 398 7.46 23.65 -3.66
C LEU A 398 8.72 24.33 -3.11
N LYS A 399 9.16 23.88 -1.93
CA LYS A 399 10.43 24.34 -1.34
C LYS A 399 11.58 23.95 -2.25
N ASP A 400 12.59 24.81 -2.29
CA ASP A 400 13.80 24.61 -3.10
C ASP A 400 14.75 23.58 -2.46
N THR A 401 14.31 22.33 -2.46
CA THR A 401 15.06 21.18 -1.95
C THR A 401 15.64 20.38 -3.10
N ARG A 402 16.60 19.50 -2.80
CA ARG A 402 17.19 18.66 -3.83
C ARG A 402 16.13 17.76 -4.46
N GLU A 403 15.32 17.10 -3.63
CA GLU A 403 14.27 16.17 -4.03
C GLU A 403 13.26 16.87 -4.97
N ASN A 404 12.80 18.06 -4.60
CA ASN A 404 11.86 18.82 -5.42
C ASN A 404 12.48 19.30 -6.74
N ARG A 405 13.75 19.72 -6.76
CA ARG A 405 14.46 20.02 -8.02
C ARG A 405 14.57 18.80 -8.92
N GLN A 406 14.89 17.64 -8.34
CA GLN A 406 15.02 16.39 -9.08
C GLN A 406 13.69 15.97 -9.71
N TYR A 407 12.61 16.00 -8.93
CA TYR A 407 11.26 15.76 -9.41
C TYR A 407 10.87 16.73 -10.55
N LEU A 408 11.03 18.05 -10.35
CA LEU A 408 10.69 19.04 -11.37
C LEU A 408 11.49 18.87 -12.68
N LEU A 409 12.76 18.49 -12.61
CA LEU A 409 13.59 18.23 -13.79
C LEU A 409 13.17 16.94 -14.51
N LEU A 410 12.86 15.88 -13.76
CA LEU A 410 12.37 14.61 -14.30
C LEU A 410 11.08 14.83 -15.10
N GLU A 411 10.06 15.42 -14.48
CA GLU A 411 8.75 15.61 -15.11
C GLU A 411 8.83 16.52 -16.33
N ARG A 412 9.61 17.62 -16.24
CA ARG A 412 9.87 18.48 -17.42
C ARG A 412 10.54 17.72 -18.56
N ALA A 413 11.49 16.84 -18.26
CA ALA A 413 12.15 16.04 -19.29
C ALA A 413 11.17 15.06 -19.95
N ILE A 414 10.27 14.45 -19.17
CA ILE A 414 9.21 13.56 -19.66
C ILE A 414 8.26 14.34 -20.59
N PHE A 415 7.66 15.44 -20.13
CA PHE A 415 6.69 16.19 -20.93
C PHE A 415 7.29 16.78 -22.21
N LYS A 416 8.48 17.40 -22.14
CA LYS A 416 9.18 17.91 -23.33
C LYS A 416 9.48 16.81 -24.34
N ARG A 417 9.84 15.61 -23.86
CA ARG A 417 10.13 14.46 -24.72
C ARG A 417 8.86 13.96 -25.41
N THR A 418 7.76 13.82 -24.67
CA THR A 418 6.45 13.42 -25.21
C THR A 418 5.94 14.40 -26.27
N LYS A 419 6.12 15.70 -26.04
CA LYS A 419 5.79 16.76 -27.02
C LYS A 419 6.76 16.85 -28.21
N LYS A 420 7.81 16.03 -28.22
CA LYS A 420 8.89 16.03 -29.23
C LYS A 420 9.64 17.37 -29.33
N GLU A 421 9.66 18.14 -28.26
CA GLU A 421 10.38 19.43 -28.18
C GLU A 421 11.89 19.23 -28.02
N ILE A 422 12.29 18.09 -27.45
CA ILE A 422 13.70 17.75 -27.22
C ILE A 422 14.04 16.36 -27.79
N SER A 423 15.31 16.20 -28.19
CA SER A 423 15.82 14.91 -28.64
C SER A 423 15.99 13.92 -27.48
N TYR A 424 16.21 12.66 -27.81
CA TYR A 424 16.47 11.61 -26.81
C TYR A 424 17.79 11.86 -26.06
N SER A 425 18.83 12.33 -26.76
CA SER A 425 20.10 12.66 -26.11
C SER A 425 19.96 13.83 -25.15
N ASP A 426 19.16 14.84 -25.52
CA ASP A 426 18.94 16.02 -24.68
C ASP A 426 18.11 15.69 -23.44
N SER A 427 17.08 14.84 -23.60
CA SER A 427 16.31 14.32 -22.47
C SER A 427 17.19 13.50 -21.52
N LEU A 428 18.07 12.65 -22.05
CA LEU A 428 19.02 11.89 -21.23
C LEU A 428 20.00 12.80 -20.47
N ALA A 429 20.48 13.87 -21.11
CA ALA A 429 21.35 14.85 -20.46
C ALA A 429 20.64 15.57 -19.29
N LEU A 430 19.37 15.95 -19.46
CA LEU A 430 18.55 16.53 -18.39
C LEU A 430 18.36 15.55 -17.22
N LEU A 431 18.12 14.26 -17.51
CA LEU A 431 17.99 13.22 -16.48
C LEU A 431 19.31 12.96 -15.74
N GLN A 432 20.44 13.05 -16.44
CA GLN A 432 21.79 12.95 -15.86
C GLN A 432 22.11 14.17 -14.98
N GLU A 433 21.75 15.37 -15.42
CA GLU A 433 21.88 16.62 -14.65
C GLU A 433 21.03 16.59 -13.38
N ALA A 434 19.82 16.04 -13.46
CA ALA A 434 18.98 15.81 -12.29
C ALA A 434 19.58 14.73 -11.34
N HIS A 435 20.62 14.00 -11.74
CA HIS A 435 21.15 12.84 -11.01
C HIS A 435 20.07 11.78 -10.69
N VAL A 436 19.03 11.65 -11.54
CA VAL A 436 17.84 10.79 -11.34
C VAL A 436 18.02 9.41 -11.99
N LEU A 437 19.23 8.87 -12.05
CA LEU A 437 19.41 7.47 -12.44
C LEU A 437 19.08 6.55 -11.25
N ASN A 438 17.79 6.45 -10.90
CA ASN A 438 17.24 5.27 -10.23
C ASN A 438 16.62 4.33 -11.29
N ASN A 439 16.32 3.09 -10.90
CA ASN A 439 15.82 2.07 -11.82
C ASN A 439 14.46 2.41 -12.47
N MET A 440 13.58 3.18 -11.81
CA MET A 440 12.31 3.63 -12.38
C MET A 440 12.52 4.59 -13.56
N ALA A 441 13.41 5.58 -13.43
CA ALA A 441 13.69 6.52 -14.52
C ALA A 441 14.20 5.78 -15.77
N ILE A 442 15.00 4.72 -15.59
CA ILE A 442 15.49 3.85 -16.67
C ILE A 442 14.36 2.98 -17.26
N ALA A 443 13.44 2.47 -16.42
CA ALA A 443 12.33 1.63 -16.85
C ALA A 443 11.27 2.43 -17.66
N TYR A 444 10.87 3.60 -17.17
CA TYR A 444 9.96 4.51 -17.90
C TYR A 444 10.56 4.95 -19.25
N TYR A 445 11.87 5.18 -19.31
CA TYR A 445 12.56 5.58 -20.53
C TYR A 445 12.65 4.45 -21.58
N ARG A 446 12.78 3.19 -21.14
CA ARG A 446 12.81 2.01 -22.02
C ARG A 446 11.44 1.65 -22.62
N ILE A 447 10.33 2.02 -21.97
CA ILE A 447 8.99 1.80 -22.54
C ILE A 447 8.83 2.59 -23.85
N GLY A 448 9.44 3.78 -23.95
CA GLY A 448 9.50 4.57 -25.19
C GLY A 448 10.32 3.95 -26.32
N GLU A 449 11.14 2.92 -26.07
CA GLU A 449 11.81 2.14 -27.14
C GLU A 449 10.89 1.09 -27.76
N LYS A 450 9.91 0.55 -27.02
CA LYS A 450 8.99 -0.49 -27.56
C LYS A 450 8.06 0.05 -28.64
N GLU A 451 7.72 1.35 -28.62
CA GLU A 451 6.96 1.98 -29.70
C GLU A 451 7.72 2.03 -31.04
N LYS A 452 9.07 1.95 -31.03
CA LYS A 452 9.88 1.82 -32.25
C LYS A 452 10.04 0.38 -32.74
N ALA A 453 9.72 -0.62 -31.92
CA ALA A 453 9.84 -2.03 -32.28
C ALA A 453 8.51 -2.62 -32.82
N ILE A 454 7.40 -1.88 -32.71
CA ILE A 454 6.05 -2.30 -33.12
C ILE A 454 5.48 -1.40 -34.24
N SER A 455 6.17 -0.31 -34.61
CA SER A 455 5.94 0.45 -35.85
C SER A 455 6.81 -0.07 -36.97
#